data_AF-A0AAJ0DZ46-F1
#
_entry.id   AF-A0AAJ0DZ46-F1
#
_cell.length_a   1.000
_cell.length_b   1.000
_cell.length_c   1.000
_cell.angle_alpha   90.00
_cell.angle_beta   90.00
_cell.angle_gamma   90.00
#
_symmetry.space_group_name_H-M   'P 1'
#
loop_
_entity.id
_entity.type
_entity.pdbx_description
1 polymer ?
#
loop_
_entity_poly.entity_id
_entity_poly.type
_entity_poly.pdbx_seq_one_letter_code
_entity_poly.pdbx_strand_id
1 'polypeptide(L)'
;MSGIEAVGLVLGLWPIIANLVKGYNAAKNGDDRELFLLKLEVQQIIYERCARQLVQQNEEGIGDNLTNMEIRLLGTSSWQNLSFRTRLRKRLGTRELELLESVLKQIEKTMISLRSQLESGQADLTFPGTRRSRMKHHFRQMRINMPHSEFQKSFEKLKEHNKDLQQLVQAFEQPRITIEQKSWTSGRTRQILNMTRPRCVLPTHINEFSRILEDSYRCKCSRGHGVDLNINGDTNYQVYFHVGDEIEVQSDRKEQNIAPGIPQQTDFSRTPSQDNIKTPWSRSSQKSKSREYHRKRTTRTLPIMFYRPLSESKDYVIGDMCKLVKSLHGNVGNNRRSYQTIGTLGYGDRHFAARLMEPGMPDDEVISLDEKLPETEDWLLSRQSRHDIAQRLALAIVQFWSTSWIERWWTWKNFSIKEHGPRDFEIFMTRTILAPNCRGKATEKPAVIWKSLREPLLIRLGFALIELAMGMRLSRLRTKQMYSSVVVEDIGEISEDAKDYDTAMTILEQKVLQDEVSLAYQTVVEACLRCEVVRETGAISLTTTASSFQEDVEREILQPLAKHYHTTWGGR
;
A
#
# COMPACT_ATOMS: atom_id res chain seq x y z
N MET A 1 20.12 -23.55 36.94
CA MET A 1 18.84 -22.98 36.46
C MET A 1 18.35 -23.77 35.27
N SER A 2 17.07 -24.13 35.25
CA SER A 2 16.47 -24.66 34.01
C SER A 2 16.56 -23.60 32.92
N GLY A 3 16.66 -23.98 31.65
CA GLY A 3 16.76 -22.96 30.58
C GLY A 3 15.50 -22.10 30.44
N ILE A 4 14.38 -22.50 31.04
CA ILE A 4 13.13 -21.74 31.07
C ILE A 4 13.17 -20.62 32.12
N GLU A 5 13.83 -20.86 33.27
CA GLU A 5 14.02 -19.82 34.31
C GLU A 5 14.79 -18.60 33.81
N ALA A 6 15.66 -18.80 32.80
CA ALA A 6 16.38 -17.75 32.12
C ALA A 6 15.43 -16.65 31.59
N VAL A 7 14.17 -16.99 31.27
CA VAL A 7 13.20 -16.02 30.76
C VAL A 7 12.89 -14.93 31.77
N GLY A 8 12.54 -15.31 33.01
CA GLY A 8 12.26 -14.35 34.07
C GLY A 8 13.48 -13.47 34.40
N LEU A 9 14.69 -14.06 34.37
CA LEU A 9 15.92 -13.30 34.61
C LEU A 9 16.23 -12.29 33.51
N VAL A 10 16.13 -12.70 32.23
CA VAL A 10 16.38 -11.80 31.10
C VAL A 10 15.40 -10.63 31.11
N LEU A 11 14.12 -10.89 31.39
CA LEU A 11 13.10 -9.83 31.53
C LEU A 11 13.44 -8.86 32.67
N GLY A 12 13.95 -9.36 33.80
CA GLY A 12 14.38 -8.53 34.93
C GLY A 12 15.67 -7.74 34.66
N LEU A 13 16.60 -8.30 33.88
CA LEU A 13 17.87 -7.65 33.53
C LEU A 13 17.70 -6.52 32.50
N TRP A 14 16.69 -6.61 31.63
CA TRP A 14 16.48 -5.64 30.56
C TRP A 14 16.35 -4.18 31.02
N PRO A 15 15.47 -3.82 31.98
CA PRO A 15 15.36 -2.44 32.47
C PRO A 15 16.64 -1.96 33.14
N ILE A 16 17.42 -2.85 33.77
CA ILE A 16 18.71 -2.52 34.38
C ILE A 16 19.70 -2.12 33.29
N ILE A 17 19.87 -2.94 32.25
CA ILE A 17 20.76 -2.63 31.12
C ILE A 17 20.33 -1.34 30.42
N ALA A 18 19.03 -1.17 30.16
CA ALA A 18 18.51 0.06 29.55
C ALA A 18 18.84 1.31 30.38
N ASN A 19 18.72 1.23 31.72
CA ASN A 19 19.09 2.32 32.62
C ASN A 19 20.61 2.56 32.68
N LEU A 20 21.41 1.49 32.70
CA LEU A 20 22.87 1.59 32.64
C LEU A 20 23.35 2.26 31.35
N VAL A 21 22.77 1.90 30.20
CA VAL A 21 23.03 2.52 28.89
C VAL A 21 22.62 3.99 28.89
N LYS A 22 21.46 4.34 29.47
CA LYS A 22 21.02 5.74 29.64
C LYS A 22 22.01 6.55 30.50
N GLY A 23 22.56 5.95 31.55
CA GLY A 23 23.53 6.59 32.45
C GLY A 23 24.94 6.70 31.90
N TYR A 24 25.39 5.72 31.12
CA TYR A 24 26.76 5.63 30.60
C TYR A 24 27.14 6.78 29.64
N ASN A 25 26.17 7.29 28.88
CA ASN A 25 26.41 8.24 27.78
C ASN A 25 25.94 9.68 28.03
N ALA A 26 25.83 10.14 29.28
CA ALA A 26 25.68 11.57 29.59
C ALA A 26 26.92 12.43 29.22
N ALA A 27 27.83 11.89 28.40
CA ALA A 27 29.21 12.31 28.20
C ALA A 27 29.62 12.55 26.72
N LYS A 28 28.80 12.20 25.72
CA LYS A 28 29.13 12.39 24.28
C LYS A 28 27.87 12.57 23.42
N ASN A 29 28.03 13.29 22.30
CA ASN A 29 27.05 13.71 21.28
C ASN A 29 25.86 12.73 21.09
N GLY A 30 24.63 13.28 21.15
CA GLY A 30 23.39 12.57 21.45
C GLY A 30 22.81 11.63 20.38
N ASP A 31 23.20 11.74 19.11
CA ASP A 31 22.47 11.06 18.03
C ASP A 31 22.67 9.52 18.02
N ASP A 32 23.87 9.03 18.34
CA ASP A 32 24.14 7.58 18.40
C ASP A 32 23.43 6.89 19.58
N ARG A 33 23.07 7.67 20.62
CA ARG A 33 22.44 7.14 21.84
C ARG A 33 21.00 6.73 21.59
N GLU A 34 20.23 7.60 20.96
CA GLU A 34 18.82 7.31 20.68
C GLU A 34 18.70 6.11 19.75
N LEU A 35 19.55 6.05 18.73
CA LEU A 35 19.63 4.91 17.83
C LEU A 35 19.99 3.61 18.57
N PHE A 36 20.92 3.65 19.52
CA PHE A 36 21.29 2.47 20.29
C PHE A 36 20.18 2.02 21.26
N LEU A 37 19.55 2.96 21.98
CA LEU A 37 18.42 2.66 22.85
C LEU A 37 17.26 2.06 22.06
N LEU A 38 16.99 2.58 20.87
CA LEU A 38 16.00 2.02 19.95
C LEU A 38 16.38 0.60 19.53
N LYS A 39 17.64 0.34 19.18
CA LYS A 39 18.11 -1.03 18.86
C LYS A 39 17.93 -1.99 20.04
N LEU A 40 18.23 -1.55 21.27
CA LEU A 40 18.03 -2.34 22.48
C LEU A 40 16.53 -2.59 22.74
N GLU A 41 15.68 -1.59 22.54
CA GLU A 41 14.22 -1.72 22.66
C GLU A 41 13.63 -2.71 21.65
N VAL A 42 14.09 -2.67 20.39
CA VAL A 42 13.70 -3.65 19.37
C VAL A 42 14.03 -5.08 19.82
N GLN A 43 15.23 -5.30 20.38
CA GLN A 43 15.62 -6.62 20.90
C GLN A 43 14.77 -7.05 22.10
N GLN A 44 14.33 -6.09 22.93
CA GLN A 44 13.40 -6.36 24.02
C GLN A 44 12.06 -6.89 23.50
N ILE A 45 11.49 -6.18 22.52
CA ILE A 45 10.18 -6.47 21.97
C ILE A 45 10.18 -7.86 21.31
N ILE A 46 11.24 -8.20 20.58
CA ILE A 46 11.41 -9.53 19.98
C ILE A 46 11.42 -10.61 21.07
N TYR A 47 12.21 -10.41 22.13
CA TYR A 47 12.30 -11.36 23.23
C TYR A 47 10.96 -11.53 23.98
N GLU A 48 10.32 -10.41 24.35
CA GLU A 48 9.02 -10.39 25.04
C GLU A 48 7.92 -11.08 24.22
N ARG A 49 7.93 -10.89 22.89
CA ARG A 49 6.99 -11.57 21.99
C ARG A 49 7.23 -13.08 21.96
N CYS A 50 8.48 -13.52 21.86
CA CYS A 50 8.82 -14.95 21.90
C CYS A 50 8.41 -15.57 23.24
N ALA A 51 8.69 -14.90 24.35
CA ALA A 51 8.28 -15.34 25.68
C ALA A 51 6.75 -15.44 25.80
N ARG A 52 6.00 -14.45 25.27
CA ARG A 52 4.53 -14.49 25.21
C ARG A 52 4.00 -15.72 24.49
N GLN A 53 4.53 -16.00 23.30
CA GLN A 53 4.10 -17.13 22.48
C GLN A 53 4.32 -18.47 23.21
N LEU A 54 5.41 -18.59 23.97
CA LEU A 54 5.68 -19.76 24.81
C LEU A 54 4.64 -19.94 25.92
N VAL A 55 4.13 -18.85 26.49
CA VAL A 55 3.12 -18.85 27.57
C VAL A 55 1.71 -19.08 27.04
N GLN A 56 1.26 -18.30 26.07
CA GLN A 56 -0.12 -18.32 25.55
C GLN A 56 -0.54 -19.70 25.07
N GLN A 57 0.39 -20.46 24.46
CA GLN A 57 0.09 -21.79 23.93
C GLN A 57 0.13 -22.91 24.98
N ASN A 58 0.45 -22.61 26.24
CA ASN A 58 0.55 -23.57 27.34
C ASN A 58 -0.56 -23.44 28.39
N GLU A 59 -1.35 -22.37 28.35
CA GLU A 59 -2.45 -22.13 29.29
C GLU A 59 -3.78 -22.14 28.54
N GLU A 60 -4.40 -23.32 28.49
CA GLU A 60 -5.79 -23.50 28.10
C GLU A 60 -6.68 -22.75 29.11
N GLY A 61 -6.93 -21.46 28.89
CA GLY A 61 -7.88 -20.69 29.68
C GLY A 61 -7.46 -19.28 30.10
N ILE A 62 -6.23 -18.83 29.81
CA ILE A 62 -5.95 -17.40 29.93
C ILE A 62 -6.32 -16.73 28.62
N GLY A 63 -7.37 -15.90 28.66
CA GLY A 63 -7.90 -15.21 27.48
C GLY A 63 -6.81 -14.40 26.76
N ASP A 64 -7.04 -14.14 25.46
CA ASP A 64 -6.11 -13.50 24.51
C ASP A 64 -5.58 -12.09 24.91
N ASN A 65 -5.96 -11.58 26.09
CA ASN A 65 -5.70 -10.22 26.56
C ASN A 65 -4.51 -10.10 27.53
N LEU A 66 -3.57 -11.04 27.55
CA LEU A 66 -2.33 -10.90 28.34
C LEU A 66 -1.50 -9.71 27.82
N THR A 67 -1.57 -8.59 28.53
CA THR A 67 -0.85 -7.36 28.24
C THR A 67 0.66 -7.52 28.44
N ASN A 68 1.47 -6.67 27.78
CA ASN A 68 2.94 -6.67 27.96
C ASN A 68 3.35 -6.51 29.44
N MET A 69 2.55 -5.80 30.24
CA MET A 69 2.79 -5.65 31.67
C MET A 69 2.58 -6.94 32.45
N GLU A 70 1.55 -7.71 32.13
CA GLU A 70 1.26 -8.97 32.82
C GLU A 70 2.36 -10.02 32.59
N ILE A 71 3.00 -10.04 31.41
CA ILE A 71 4.15 -10.93 31.16
C ILE A 71 5.38 -10.52 31.96
N ARG A 72 5.58 -9.23 32.20
CA ARG A 72 6.63 -8.75 33.11
C ARG A 72 6.31 -9.06 34.57
N LEU A 73 5.02 -9.15 34.91
CA LEU A 73 4.51 -9.51 36.23
C LEU A 73 4.41 -11.03 36.45
N LEU A 74 4.49 -11.86 35.38
CA LEU A 74 4.77 -13.28 35.48
C LEU A 74 6.18 -13.42 36.06
N GLY A 75 6.27 -13.37 37.38
CA GLY A 75 7.51 -13.40 38.12
C GLY A 75 8.34 -14.64 37.77
N THR A 76 9.59 -14.62 38.20
CA THR A 76 10.50 -15.78 38.09
C THR A 76 9.87 -17.08 38.60
N SER A 77 8.92 -17.01 39.54
CA SER A 77 8.15 -18.14 40.05
C SER A 77 7.27 -18.85 39.01
N SER A 78 6.64 -18.12 38.08
CA SER A 78 5.81 -18.71 37.03
C SER A 78 6.64 -19.57 36.07
N TRP A 79 7.86 -19.10 35.75
CA TRP A 79 8.81 -19.82 34.90
C TRP A 79 9.48 -21.01 35.62
N GLN A 80 9.52 -20.99 36.95
CA GLN A 80 9.99 -22.09 37.80
C GLN A 80 8.94 -23.19 37.99
N ASN A 81 7.69 -22.98 37.57
CA ASN A 81 6.61 -23.92 37.81
C ASN A 81 6.86 -25.25 37.05
N LEU A 82 7.03 -26.34 37.78
CA LEU A 82 7.28 -27.68 37.23
C LEU A 82 6.16 -28.14 36.29
N SER A 83 4.90 -27.73 36.56
CA SER A 83 3.75 -28.06 35.72
C SER A 83 3.83 -27.37 34.36
N PHE A 84 4.26 -26.10 34.31
CA PHE A 84 4.46 -25.35 33.07
C PHE A 84 5.53 -26.02 32.21
N ARG A 85 6.67 -26.38 32.79
CA ARG A 85 7.75 -27.08 32.09
C ARG A 85 7.33 -28.44 31.57
N THR A 86 6.53 -29.19 32.35
CA THR A 86 6.01 -30.49 31.94
C THR A 86 5.05 -30.35 30.74
N ARG A 87 4.17 -29.34 30.74
CA ARG A 87 3.29 -29.03 29.59
C ARG A 87 4.10 -28.61 28.36
N LEU A 88 5.07 -27.71 28.53
CA LEU A 88 5.94 -27.28 27.43
C LEU A 88 6.73 -28.46 26.83
N ARG A 89 7.27 -29.35 27.68
CA ARG A 89 7.96 -30.58 27.24
C ARG A 89 7.04 -31.51 26.47
N LYS A 90 5.82 -31.72 26.96
CA LYS A 90 4.81 -32.56 26.28
C LYS A 90 4.45 -31.99 24.91
N ARG A 91 4.40 -30.66 24.78
CA ARG A 91 4.03 -29.95 23.55
C ARG A 91 5.15 -29.94 22.51
N LEU A 92 6.35 -29.53 22.91
CA LEU A 92 7.47 -29.35 21.98
C LEU A 92 8.19 -30.65 21.65
N GLY A 93 8.21 -31.61 22.59
CA GLY A 93 9.14 -32.73 22.56
C GLY A 93 10.41 -32.44 23.37
N THR A 94 11.09 -33.49 23.82
CA THR A 94 12.28 -33.39 24.68
C THR A 94 13.43 -32.66 23.98
N ARG A 95 13.69 -33.01 22.72
CA ARG A 95 14.82 -32.47 21.95
C ARG A 95 14.64 -30.99 21.65
N GLU A 96 13.46 -30.60 21.18
CA GLU A 96 13.11 -29.22 20.87
C GLU A 96 13.13 -28.34 22.13
N LEU A 97 12.66 -28.86 23.26
CA LEU A 97 12.76 -28.18 24.54
C LEU A 97 14.21 -27.97 24.97
N GLU A 98 15.09 -28.96 24.79
CA GLU A 98 16.52 -28.82 25.11
C GLU A 98 17.21 -27.76 24.26
N LEU A 99 16.89 -27.69 22.97
CA LEU A 99 17.39 -26.64 22.07
C LEU A 99 16.91 -25.25 22.51
N LEU A 100 15.63 -25.11 22.81
CA LEU A 100 15.04 -23.87 23.31
C LEU A 100 15.71 -23.44 24.63
N GLU A 101 15.85 -24.36 25.59
CA GLU A 101 16.50 -24.11 26.87
C GLU A 101 17.97 -23.71 26.70
N SER A 102 18.67 -24.27 25.70
CA SER A 102 20.04 -23.89 25.37
C SER A 102 20.13 -22.45 24.87
N VAL A 103 19.28 -22.05 23.92
CA VAL A 103 19.27 -20.67 23.39
C VAL A 103 18.93 -19.66 24.48
N LEU A 104 17.94 -19.95 25.32
CA LEU A 104 17.55 -19.08 26.43
C LEU A 104 18.71 -18.87 27.45
N LYS A 105 19.47 -19.92 27.76
CA LYS A 105 20.67 -19.82 28.59
C LYS A 105 21.77 -18.97 27.95
N GLN A 106 21.92 -19.04 26.62
CA GLN A 106 22.89 -18.20 25.90
C GLN A 106 22.49 -16.73 25.93
N ILE A 107 21.18 -16.41 25.82
CA ILE A 107 20.65 -15.06 25.98
C ILE A 107 20.92 -14.55 27.40
N GLU A 108 20.60 -15.34 28.43
CA GLU A 108 20.87 -14.99 29.83
C GLU A 108 22.35 -14.68 30.07
N LYS A 109 23.24 -15.59 29.65
CA LYS A 109 24.69 -15.41 29.77
C LYS A 109 25.17 -14.11 29.09
N THR A 110 24.63 -13.82 27.91
CA THR A 110 24.97 -12.62 27.15
C THR A 110 24.47 -11.35 27.83
N MET A 111 23.26 -11.37 28.38
CA MET A 111 22.68 -10.27 29.17
C MET A 111 23.47 -10.00 30.46
N ILE A 112 23.89 -11.04 31.17
CA ILE A 112 24.76 -10.91 32.35
C ILE A 112 26.10 -10.28 31.94
N SER A 113 26.71 -10.73 30.84
CA SER A 113 27.96 -10.17 30.30
C SER A 113 27.81 -8.70 29.92
N LEU A 114 26.71 -8.32 29.26
CA LEU A 114 26.42 -6.93 28.90
C LEU A 114 26.30 -6.05 30.15
N ARG A 115 25.58 -6.54 31.17
CA ARG A 115 25.45 -5.85 32.44
C ARG A 115 26.81 -5.66 33.12
N SER A 116 27.62 -6.72 33.24
CA SER A 116 28.93 -6.63 33.90
C SER A 116 29.88 -5.68 33.18
N GLN A 117 29.86 -5.66 31.83
CA GLN A 117 30.66 -4.73 31.03
C GLN A 117 30.24 -3.27 31.25
N LEU A 118 28.94 -3.01 31.39
CA LEU A 118 28.42 -1.68 31.69
C LEU A 118 28.74 -1.24 33.13
N GLU A 119 28.62 -2.15 34.10
CA GLU A 119 28.96 -1.89 35.51
C GLU A 119 30.47 -1.67 35.70
N SER A 120 31.32 -2.47 35.06
CA SER A 120 32.78 -2.27 35.10
C SER A 120 33.19 -0.93 34.47
N GLY A 121 32.48 -0.51 33.42
CA GLY A 121 32.68 0.81 32.81
C GLY A 121 32.25 1.98 33.71
N GLN A 122 31.41 1.75 34.73
CA GLN A 122 30.98 2.77 35.70
C GLN A 122 31.89 2.82 36.94
N ALA A 123 32.49 1.71 37.37
CA ALA A 123 33.29 1.65 38.59
C ALA A 123 34.54 2.56 38.57
N ASP A 124 35.09 2.87 37.39
CA ASP A 124 36.23 3.79 37.23
C ASP A 124 35.88 5.27 37.51
N LEU A 125 34.62 5.59 37.80
CA LEU A 125 34.15 6.97 38.03
C LEU A 125 34.28 7.45 39.49
N THR A 126 34.59 6.58 40.45
CA THR A 126 34.51 6.92 41.89
C THR A 126 35.83 7.29 42.58
N PHE A 127 36.92 7.54 41.84
CA PHE A 127 38.17 8.00 42.47
C PHE A 127 38.00 9.41 43.12
N PRO A 128 38.64 9.72 44.26
CA PRO A 128 38.64 11.05 44.87
C PRO A 128 39.80 11.91 44.35
N GLY A 129 39.53 13.10 43.82
CA GLY A 129 40.54 14.03 43.28
C GLY A 129 39.96 15.41 42.94
N THR A 130 40.68 16.30 42.27
CA THR A 130 40.16 17.66 41.99
C THR A 130 39.32 17.72 40.71
N ARG A 131 38.22 18.51 40.74
CA ARG A 131 37.03 18.40 39.86
C ARG A 131 37.27 18.74 38.38
N ARG A 132 38.29 19.54 38.04
CA ARG A 132 38.41 20.20 36.71
C ARG A 132 39.43 19.55 35.77
N SER A 133 40.56 19.06 36.29
CA SER A 133 41.57 18.35 35.49
C SER A 133 41.15 16.90 35.19
N ARG A 134 40.35 16.30 36.09
CA ARG A 134 39.82 14.94 35.95
C ARG A 134 38.81 14.79 34.83
N MET A 135 37.86 15.71 34.66
CA MET A 135 36.91 15.61 33.55
C MET A 135 37.62 15.52 32.19
N LYS A 136 38.64 16.35 31.95
CA LYS A 136 39.33 16.40 30.64
C LYS A 136 40.18 15.15 30.36
N HIS A 137 40.81 14.57 31.38
CA HIS A 137 41.55 13.31 31.26
C HIS A 137 40.60 12.09 31.20
N HIS A 138 39.50 12.10 31.96
CA HIS A 138 38.47 11.06 31.94
C HIS A 138 37.67 11.02 30.64
N PHE A 139 37.32 12.17 30.06
CA PHE A 139 36.70 12.22 28.72
C PHE A 139 37.67 11.72 27.63
N ARG A 140 38.99 11.89 27.80
CA ARG A 140 39.98 11.31 26.89
C ARG A 140 40.15 9.80 27.09
N GLN A 141 40.15 9.30 28.33
CA GLN A 141 40.20 7.86 28.60
C GLN A 141 38.90 7.15 28.21
N MET A 142 37.72 7.73 28.45
CA MET A 142 36.42 7.19 28.00
C MET A 142 36.28 7.19 26.47
N ARG A 143 36.90 8.14 25.78
CA ARG A 143 36.90 8.22 24.31
C ARG A 143 37.82 7.18 23.65
N ILE A 144 38.80 6.65 24.40
CA ILE A 144 39.85 5.74 23.89
C ILE A 144 39.64 4.30 24.40
N ASN A 145 39.08 4.12 25.60
CA ASN A 145 38.83 2.82 26.24
C ASN A 145 37.33 2.50 26.38
N MET A 146 36.51 2.94 25.42
CA MET A 146 35.18 2.35 25.34
C MET A 146 35.39 0.86 25.01
N PRO A 147 34.78 -0.09 25.74
CA PRO A 147 34.72 -1.49 25.32
C PRO A 147 33.77 -1.62 24.12
N HIS A 148 33.85 -0.69 23.16
CA HIS A 148 32.97 -0.59 22.01
C HIS A 148 33.06 -1.85 21.16
N SER A 149 34.20 -2.55 21.18
CA SER A 149 34.32 -3.85 20.52
C SER A 149 33.66 -4.96 21.34
N GLU A 150 33.89 -5.07 22.65
CA GLU A 150 33.35 -6.18 23.46
C GLU A 150 31.87 -6.05 23.78
N PHE A 151 31.42 -4.85 24.12
CA PHE A 151 30.01 -4.54 24.33
C PHE A 151 29.21 -4.69 23.03
N GLN A 152 29.70 -4.13 21.92
CA GLN A 152 29.04 -4.31 20.62
C GLN A 152 29.04 -5.79 20.22
N LYS A 153 30.15 -6.52 20.40
CA LYS A 153 30.19 -7.98 20.15
C LYS A 153 29.15 -8.72 21.00
N SER A 154 29.01 -8.36 22.27
CA SER A 154 28.01 -8.98 23.16
C SER A 154 26.59 -8.61 22.75
N PHE A 155 26.37 -7.39 22.27
CA PHE A 155 25.09 -6.95 21.74
C PHE A 155 24.72 -7.62 20.42
N GLU A 156 25.66 -7.78 19.48
CA GLU A 156 25.42 -8.53 18.24
C GLU A 156 25.13 -10.01 18.52
N LYS A 157 25.83 -10.62 19.49
CA LYS A 157 25.49 -11.98 19.96
C LYS A 157 24.07 -12.05 20.52
N LEU A 158 23.64 -11.04 21.28
CA LEU A 158 22.27 -10.98 21.78
C LEU A 158 21.25 -10.96 20.63
N LYS A 159 21.51 -10.20 19.55
CA LYS A 159 20.64 -10.19 18.36
C LYS A 159 20.59 -11.55 17.68
N GLU A 160 21.73 -12.21 17.53
CA GLU A 160 21.84 -13.55 16.94
C GLU A 160 21.01 -14.55 17.75
N HIS A 161 21.19 -14.60 19.08
CA HIS A 161 20.43 -15.50 19.94
C HIS A 161 18.92 -15.19 19.96
N ASN A 162 18.52 -13.91 19.90
CA ASN A 162 17.11 -13.54 19.78
C ASN A 162 16.49 -13.98 18.44
N LYS A 163 17.28 -13.91 17.36
CA LYS A 163 16.87 -14.41 16.03
C LYS A 163 16.70 -15.94 16.07
N ASP A 164 17.63 -16.66 16.69
CA ASP A 164 17.55 -18.11 16.86
C ASP A 164 16.31 -18.50 17.69
N LEU A 165 16.04 -17.77 18.78
CA LEU A 165 14.86 -17.96 19.61
C LEU A 165 13.57 -17.75 18.79
N GLN A 166 13.52 -16.68 18.00
CA GLN A 166 12.37 -16.37 17.15
C GLN A 166 12.13 -17.47 16.11
N GLN A 167 13.18 -17.97 15.47
CA GLN A 167 13.07 -19.07 14.50
C GLN A 167 12.58 -20.36 15.14
N LEU A 168 13.07 -20.71 16.33
CA LEU A 168 12.61 -21.88 17.08
C LEU A 168 11.12 -21.76 17.43
N VAL A 169 10.70 -20.62 17.98
CA VAL A 169 9.28 -20.39 18.33
C VAL A 169 8.39 -20.47 17.09
N GLN A 170 8.78 -19.86 15.97
CA GLN A 170 8.04 -19.96 14.71
C GLN A 170 7.97 -21.38 14.16
N ALA A 171 9.05 -22.15 14.27
CA ALA A 171 9.05 -23.55 13.86
C ALA A 171 8.08 -24.39 14.70
N PHE A 172 7.87 -24.03 15.97
CA PHE A 172 6.88 -24.67 16.85
C PHE A 172 5.44 -24.24 16.55
N GLU A 173 5.23 -23.07 15.95
CA GLU A 173 3.91 -22.56 15.57
C GLU A 173 3.38 -23.18 14.28
N GLN A 174 4.23 -23.78 13.45
CA GLN A 174 3.76 -24.48 12.26
C GLN A 174 2.86 -25.64 12.70
N PRO A 175 1.57 -25.65 12.28
CA PRO A 175 0.68 -26.74 12.60
C PRO A 175 1.34 -28.01 12.11
N ARG A 176 1.70 -28.94 13.01
CA ARG A 176 2.00 -30.30 12.60
C ARG A 176 0.69 -30.83 12.02
N ILE A 177 0.54 -30.68 10.71
CA ILE A 177 -0.60 -31.19 9.94
C ILE A 177 -0.53 -32.70 10.10
N THR A 178 -1.16 -33.17 11.17
CA THR A 178 -1.45 -34.57 11.35
C THR A 178 -2.59 -34.81 10.38
N ILE A 179 -2.28 -35.46 9.27
CA ILE A 179 -3.20 -35.73 8.18
C ILE A 179 -4.24 -36.72 8.72
N GLU A 180 -5.27 -36.21 9.39
CA GLU A 180 -6.53 -36.91 9.58
C GLU A 180 -7.52 -36.32 8.58
N GLN A 181 -7.69 -37.05 7.48
CA GLN A 181 -8.70 -36.78 6.45
C GLN A 181 -10.11 -36.86 7.05
N LYS A 182 -10.75 -35.73 7.36
CA LYS A 182 -12.22 -35.66 7.44
C LYS A 182 -12.78 -34.39 6.82
N SER A 183 -13.56 -34.62 5.76
CA SER A 183 -14.67 -33.85 5.18
C SER A 183 -14.54 -32.33 5.07
N TRP A 184 -14.38 -31.89 3.83
CA TRP A 184 -14.50 -30.51 3.39
C TRP A 184 -15.97 -30.06 3.39
N THR A 185 -16.36 -29.24 4.37
CA THR A 185 -17.48 -28.31 4.24
C THR A 185 -17.19 -27.06 5.08
N SER A 186 -17.27 -25.89 4.45
CA SER A 186 -17.10 -24.54 5.01
C SER A 186 -15.67 -24.09 5.35
N GLY A 187 -14.96 -23.60 4.32
CA GLY A 187 -13.69 -22.88 4.49
C GLY A 187 -13.80 -21.49 3.89
N ARG A 188 -14.00 -20.46 4.73
CA ARG A 188 -13.88 -19.05 4.30
C ARG A 188 -13.08 -18.13 5.22
N THR A 189 -12.41 -18.68 6.24
CA THR A 189 -11.61 -17.86 7.19
C THR A 189 -10.10 -18.18 7.18
N ARG A 190 -9.64 -19.13 6.36
CA ARG A 190 -8.22 -19.55 6.32
C ARG A 190 -7.37 -18.89 5.22
N GLN A 191 -7.89 -17.95 4.46
CA GLN A 191 -7.19 -17.39 3.29
C GLN A 191 -6.33 -16.14 3.59
N ILE A 192 -6.35 -15.60 4.81
CA ILE A 192 -5.73 -14.29 5.11
C ILE A 192 -4.28 -14.41 5.64
N LEU A 193 -3.86 -15.56 6.18
CA LEU A 193 -2.51 -15.72 6.74
C LEU A 193 -1.44 -16.16 5.72
N ASN A 194 -1.85 -16.56 4.52
CA ASN A 194 -0.96 -16.82 3.38
C ASN A 194 -1.23 -15.78 2.30
N MET A 195 -0.89 -14.51 2.53
CA MET A 195 -0.60 -13.62 1.40
C MET A 195 0.69 -14.12 0.73
N THR A 196 0.58 -15.22 -0.01
CA THR A 196 1.39 -15.45 -1.21
C THR A 196 1.50 -14.12 -1.91
N ARG A 197 2.73 -13.63 -2.15
CA ARG A 197 3.01 -12.40 -2.90
C ARG A 197 1.92 -12.20 -3.95
N PRO A 198 1.19 -11.07 -3.96
CA PRO A 198 0.17 -10.83 -4.97
C PRO A 198 0.80 -11.14 -6.32
N ARG A 199 0.23 -12.11 -7.04
CA ARG A 199 0.82 -12.58 -8.30
C ARG A 199 0.70 -11.43 -9.28
N CYS A 200 1.76 -10.62 -9.38
CA CYS A 200 1.82 -9.56 -10.37
C CYS A 200 1.88 -10.22 -11.74
N VAL A 201 0.87 -9.96 -12.58
CA VAL A 201 0.91 -10.38 -13.97
C VAL A 201 2.03 -9.61 -14.68
N LEU A 202 2.83 -10.33 -15.48
CA LEU A 202 3.90 -9.71 -16.26
C LEU A 202 3.32 -8.56 -17.12
N PRO A 203 3.92 -7.36 -17.09
CA PRO A 203 3.41 -6.21 -17.84
C PRO A 203 3.31 -6.45 -19.36
N THR A 204 4.12 -7.37 -19.90
CA THR A 204 4.05 -7.80 -21.31
C THR A 204 2.69 -8.40 -21.66
N HIS A 205 2.11 -9.24 -20.78
CA HIS A 205 0.80 -9.85 -20.99
C HIS A 205 -0.33 -8.82 -20.91
N ILE A 206 -0.25 -7.88 -19.97
CA ILE A 206 -1.24 -6.80 -19.84
C ILE A 206 -1.22 -5.90 -21.08
N ASN A 207 -0.03 -5.55 -21.58
CA ASN A 207 0.13 -4.76 -22.80
C ASN A 207 -0.35 -5.51 -24.05
N GLU A 208 -0.09 -6.82 -24.13
CA GLU A 208 -0.61 -7.67 -25.21
C GLU A 208 -2.13 -7.68 -25.22
N PHE A 209 -2.76 -7.94 -24.06
CA PHE A 209 -4.20 -7.87 -23.89
C PHE A 209 -4.76 -6.50 -24.26
N SER A 210 -4.11 -5.42 -23.80
CA SER A 210 -4.53 -4.04 -24.10
C SER A 210 -4.53 -3.76 -25.60
N ARG A 211 -3.47 -4.14 -26.32
CA ARG A 211 -3.38 -3.93 -27.78
C ARG A 211 -4.45 -4.72 -28.53
N ILE A 212 -4.63 -5.99 -28.18
CA ILE A 212 -5.67 -6.84 -28.80
C ILE A 212 -7.06 -6.25 -28.54
N LEU A 213 -7.31 -5.77 -27.33
CA LEU A 213 -8.57 -5.12 -26.99
C LEU A 213 -8.75 -3.85 -27.80
N GLU A 214 -7.75 -2.97 -27.91
CA GLU A 214 -7.81 -1.75 -28.76
C GLU A 214 -8.07 -2.08 -30.23
N ASP A 215 -7.34 -3.04 -30.80
CA ASP A 215 -7.44 -3.43 -32.22
C ASP A 215 -8.79 -4.08 -32.57
N SER A 216 -9.49 -4.60 -31.55
CA SER A 216 -10.81 -5.21 -31.70
C SER A 216 -11.96 -4.19 -31.81
N TYR A 217 -11.72 -2.91 -31.54
CA TYR A 217 -12.71 -1.85 -31.75
C TYR A 217 -12.69 -1.35 -33.19
N ARG A 218 -13.57 -1.90 -34.04
CA ARG A 218 -13.66 -1.56 -35.48
C ARG A 218 -14.84 -0.66 -35.83
N CYS A 219 -15.44 -0.03 -34.82
CA CYS A 219 -16.58 0.85 -34.97
C CYS A 219 -16.21 2.25 -35.48
N LYS A 220 -17.23 3.02 -35.87
CA LYS A 220 -17.13 4.43 -36.28
C LYS A 220 -17.51 5.42 -35.15
N CYS A 221 -17.55 4.97 -33.91
CA CYS A 221 -17.88 5.81 -32.77
C CYS A 221 -16.84 6.93 -32.62
N SER A 222 -17.29 8.19 -32.64
CA SER A 222 -16.42 9.36 -32.42
C SER A 222 -16.04 9.51 -30.95
N ARG A 223 -16.86 9.00 -30.05
CA ARG A 223 -16.60 8.93 -28.61
C ARG A 223 -15.85 7.65 -28.31
N GLY A 224 -14.87 7.75 -27.41
CA GLY A 224 -14.18 6.56 -26.91
C GLY A 224 -15.08 5.69 -26.03
N HIS A 225 -14.67 4.46 -25.86
CA HIS A 225 -15.34 3.44 -25.06
C HIS A 225 -14.71 3.38 -23.67
N GLY A 226 -15.49 3.73 -22.65
CA GLY A 226 -15.06 3.56 -21.26
C GLY A 226 -14.97 2.09 -20.89
N VAL A 227 -13.84 1.69 -20.32
CA VAL A 227 -13.59 0.35 -19.81
C VAL A 227 -12.92 0.41 -18.45
N ASP A 228 -13.31 -0.49 -17.55
CA ASP A 228 -12.72 -0.64 -16.23
C ASP A 228 -12.11 -2.03 -16.09
N LEU A 229 -10.78 -2.11 -15.92
CA LEU A 229 -10.06 -3.37 -15.75
C LEU A 229 -9.80 -3.65 -14.27
N ASN A 230 -10.18 -4.83 -13.78
CA ASN A 230 -9.94 -5.22 -12.38
C ASN A 230 -8.44 -5.29 -12.07
N ILE A 231 -8.02 -4.69 -10.95
CA ILE A 231 -6.62 -4.65 -10.50
C ILE A 231 -6.20 -5.96 -9.83
N ASN A 232 -7.14 -6.77 -9.34
CA ASN A 232 -6.84 -8.07 -8.73
C ASN A 232 -6.39 -9.05 -9.83
N GLY A 233 -5.11 -8.96 -10.20
CA GLY A 233 -4.49 -9.58 -11.35
C GLY A 233 -4.33 -11.09 -11.26
N ASP A 234 -5.40 -11.81 -11.50
CA ASP A 234 -5.29 -13.19 -11.95
C ASP A 234 -4.88 -13.24 -13.43
N THR A 235 -4.60 -14.43 -13.96
CA THR A 235 -4.41 -14.65 -15.40
C THR A 235 -5.66 -14.36 -16.23
N ASN A 236 -6.78 -14.06 -15.57
CA ASN A 236 -8.06 -13.73 -16.18
C ASN A 236 -8.32 -12.23 -15.98
N TYR A 237 -8.57 -11.52 -17.07
CA TYR A 237 -8.87 -10.09 -17.05
C TYR A 237 -10.38 -9.88 -16.97
N GLN A 238 -10.85 -9.40 -15.83
CA GLN A 238 -12.22 -8.93 -15.68
C GLN A 238 -12.31 -7.47 -16.13
N VAL A 239 -13.12 -7.22 -17.16
CA VAL A 239 -13.33 -5.88 -17.73
C VAL A 239 -14.80 -5.52 -17.71
N TYR A 240 -15.12 -4.34 -17.19
CA TYR A 240 -16.46 -3.76 -17.26
C TYR A 240 -16.52 -2.74 -18.38
N PHE A 241 -17.43 -2.95 -19.32
CA PHE A 241 -17.64 -2.06 -20.46
C PHE A 241 -18.76 -1.08 -20.16
N HIS A 242 -18.50 0.21 -20.29
CA HIS A 242 -19.50 1.25 -20.10
C HIS A 242 -20.42 1.29 -21.30
N VAL A 243 -21.70 1.01 -21.10
CA VAL A 243 -22.73 1.10 -22.13
C VAL A 243 -23.51 2.38 -21.89
N GLY A 244 -23.12 3.43 -22.63
CA GLY A 244 -23.90 4.66 -22.66
C GLY A 244 -25.14 4.47 -23.52
N ASP A 245 -26.28 4.97 -23.04
CA ASP A 245 -27.39 5.33 -23.92
C ASP A 245 -26.88 6.47 -24.80
N GLU A 246 -26.36 6.12 -25.97
CA GLU A 246 -26.29 7.02 -27.11
C GLU A 246 -27.75 7.41 -27.37
N ILE A 247 -28.23 8.45 -26.70
CA ILE A 247 -29.34 9.22 -27.20
C ILE A 247 -28.78 9.72 -28.53
N GLU A 248 -29.10 9.01 -29.61
CA GLU A 248 -29.11 9.57 -30.95
C GLU A 248 -29.95 10.84 -30.79
N VAL A 249 -29.28 11.96 -30.56
CA VAL A 249 -29.86 13.24 -30.86
C VAL A 249 -29.96 13.18 -32.38
N GLN A 250 -31.06 12.61 -32.86
CA GLN A 250 -31.51 12.76 -34.22
C GLN A 250 -31.53 14.27 -34.41
N SER A 251 -30.47 14.74 -35.06
CA SER A 251 -30.38 16.09 -35.58
C SER A 251 -31.44 16.14 -36.67
N ASP A 252 -32.70 16.28 -36.27
CA ASP A 252 -33.78 16.81 -37.09
C ASP A 252 -33.48 18.30 -37.34
N ARG A 253 -32.33 18.58 -37.94
CA ARG A 253 -32.14 19.76 -38.76
C ARG A 253 -32.90 19.46 -40.04
N LYS A 254 -34.21 19.70 -40.02
CA LYS A 254 -34.92 20.12 -41.21
C LYS A 254 -34.15 21.33 -41.73
N GLU A 255 -33.44 21.14 -42.85
CA GLU A 255 -32.94 22.21 -43.69
C GLU A 255 -34.12 23.12 -44.03
N GLN A 256 -34.28 24.21 -43.28
CA GLN A 256 -35.02 25.35 -43.78
C GLN A 256 -34.13 26.03 -44.82
N ASN A 257 -34.45 25.76 -46.08
CA ASN A 257 -33.98 26.52 -47.24
C ASN A 257 -34.24 28.01 -47.00
N ILE A 258 -33.18 28.78 -46.77
CA ILE A 258 -33.18 30.24 -46.91
C ILE A 258 -32.24 30.58 -48.06
N ALA A 259 -32.77 31.39 -48.98
CA ALA A 259 -32.21 31.81 -50.25
C ALA A 259 -30.86 32.58 -50.13
N PRO A 260 -30.09 32.69 -51.24
CA PRO A 260 -28.75 33.26 -51.22
C PRO A 260 -28.77 34.78 -51.28
N GLY A 261 -28.09 35.44 -50.34
CA GLY A 261 -27.96 36.89 -50.31
C GLY A 261 -26.68 37.37 -49.62
N ILE A 262 -25.73 37.82 -50.46
CA ILE A 262 -24.70 38.85 -50.23
C ILE A 262 -23.53 38.52 -49.27
N PRO A 263 -22.26 38.61 -49.74
CA PRO A 263 -21.08 38.40 -48.91
C PRO A 263 -20.74 39.67 -48.12
N GLN A 264 -20.78 39.61 -46.80
CA GLN A 264 -20.08 40.58 -45.94
C GLN A 264 -18.89 39.91 -45.25
N GLN A 265 -17.71 40.30 -45.74
CA GLN A 265 -16.44 40.25 -45.04
C GLN A 265 -16.61 40.83 -43.64
N THR A 266 -16.41 39.99 -42.62
CA THR A 266 -16.04 40.46 -41.28
C THR A 266 -14.83 39.68 -40.82
N ASP A 267 -13.71 40.40 -40.76
CA ASP A 267 -12.48 39.97 -40.13
C ASP A 267 -12.72 39.74 -38.64
N PHE A 268 -12.79 38.47 -38.25
CA PHE A 268 -12.56 38.04 -36.87
C PHE A 268 -11.32 37.18 -36.82
N SER A 269 -10.18 37.85 -36.62
CA SER A 269 -8.95 37.22 -36.14
C SER A 269 -9.19 36.77 -34.69
N ARG A 270 -9.84 35.61 -34.51
CA ARG A 270 -9.77 34.85 -33.25
C ARG A 270 -8.36 34.28 -33.17
N THR A 271 -7.49 34.96 -32.44
CA THR A 271 -6.32 34.31 -31.86
C THR A 271 -6.80 33.11 -31.04
N PRO A 272 -6.21 31.92 -31.20
CA PRO A 272 -6.55 30.79 -30.36
C PRO A 272 -6.14 31.16 -28.93
N SER A 273 -7.11 31.38 -28.04
CA SER A 273 -6.82 31.47 -26.62
C SER A 273 -6.11 30.18 -26.25
N GLN A 274 -4.91 30.33 -25.67
CA GLN A 274 -4.24 29.25 -24.98
C GLN A 274 -5.08 28.90 -23.76
N ASP A 275 -6.16 28.15 -23.97
CA ASP A 275 -6.83 27.43 -22.92
C ASP A 275 -5.79 26.42 -22.42
N ASN A 276 -5.11 26.80 -21.35
CA ASN A 276 -4.21 25.92 -20.62
C ASN A 276 -5.03 24.69 -20.21
N ILE A 277 -4.88 23.61 -20.96
CA ILE A 277 -5.46 22.30 -20.68
C ILE A 277 -4.77 21.79 -19.41
N LYS A 278 -5.28 22.23 -18.26
CA LYS A 278 -4.85 21.86 -16.92
C LYS A 278 -5.38 20.46 -16.63
N THR A 279 -4.49 19.50 -16.35
CA THR A 279 -4.78 18.16 -15.77
C THR A 279 -4.82 18.29 -14.24
N PRO A 280 -5.99 18.46 -13.62
CA PRO A 280 -6.05 18.86 -12.22
C PRO A 280 -6.47 17.66 -11.39
N TRP A 281 -5.56 17.23 -10.53
CA TRP A 281 -5.83 16.27 -9.46
C TRP A 281 -6.95 16.74 -8.52
N SER A 282 -7.04 18.05 -8.35
CA SER A 282 -7.99 18.75 -7.49
C SER A 282 -8.80 19.80 -8.27
N ARG A 283 -9.45 19.43 -9.39
CA ARG A 283 -10.31 20.42 -10.06
C ARG A 283 -11.59 20.58 -9.26
N SER A 284 -11.57 21.61 -8.40
CA SER A 284 -12.76 22.39 -8.09
C SER A 284 -13.40 22.70 -9.42
N SER A 285 -14.42 21.92 -9.76
CA SER A 285 -15.30 22.22 -10.86
C SER A 285 -15.93 23.53 -10.47
N GLN A 286 -15.31 24.66 -10.85
CA GLN A 286 -15.97 25.94 -10.92
C GLN A 286 -17.14 25.71 -11.86
N LYS A 287 -18.26 25.35 -11.25
CA LYS A 287 -19.56 25.20 -11.85
C LYS A 287 -19.79 26.51 -12.59
N SER A 288 -19.61 26.50 -13.90
CA SER A 288 -20.38 27.37 -14.77
C SER A 288 -21.80 27.27 -14.24
N LYS A 289 -22.37 28.38 -13.76
CA LYS A 289 -23.66 28.43 -13.06
C LYS A 289 -24.84 28.07 -13.98
N SER A 290 -24.65 27.29 -15.05
CA SER A 290 -25.72 26.58 -15.73
C SER A 290 -26.19 25.47 -14.81
N ARG A 291 -27.24 25.79 -14.06
CA ARG A 291 -27.99 24.95 -13.12
C ARG A 291 -28.79 23.88 -13.88
N GLU A 292 -28.14 23.20 -14.82
CA GLU A 292 -28.71 22.08 -15.55
C GLU A 292 -28.53 20.85 -14.67
N TYR A 293 -29.66 20.31 -14.20
CA TYR A 293 -29.70 19.05 -13.47
C TYR A 293 -29.05 17.97 -14.33
N HIS A 294 -27.75 17.72 -14.14
CA HIS A 294 -27.12 16.50 -14.61
C HIS A 294 -27.77 15.36 -13.83
N ARG A 295 -28.88 14.87 -14.38
CA ARG A 295 -29.49 13.59 -14.02
C ARG A 295 -28.35 12.59 -14.11
N LYS A 296 -27.90 12.06 -12.96
CA LYS A 296 -26.89 11.00 -12.89
C LYS A 296 -27.34 9.92 -13.85
N ARG A 297 -26.74 9.86 -15.04
CA ARG A 297 -26.99 8.76 -15.97
C ARG A 297 -26.24 7.60 -15.34
N THR A 298 -26.99 6.71 -14.71
CA THR A 298 -26.47 5.42 -14.25
C THR A 298 -25.88 4.75 -15.46
N THR A 299 -24.55 4.75 -15.52
CA THR A 299 -23.84 4.21 -16.67
C THR A 299 -23.82 2.72 -16.47
N ARG A 300 -24.70 2.02 -17.20
CA ARG A 300 -24.79 0.57 -17.08
C ARG A 300 -23.47 -0.04 -17.54
N THR A 301 -22.89 -0.91 -16.73
CA THR A 301 -21.66 -1.61 -17.06
C THR A 301 -21.94 -3.07 -17.42
N LEU A 302 -21.18 -3.59 -18.38
CA LEU A 302 -21.27 -4.99 -18.82
C LEU A 302 -19.99 -5.74 -18.45
N PRO A 303 -20.02 -6.67 -17.49
CA PRO A 303 -18.83 -7.42 -17.09
C PRO A 303 -18.51 -8.56 -18.04
N ILE A 304 -17.30 -8.57 -18.61
CA ILE A 304 -16.77 -9.66 -19.44
C ILE A 304 -15.43 -10.11 -18.87
N MET A 305 -15.26 -11.42 -18.72
CA MET A 305 -14.00 -12.04 -18.33
C MET A 305 -13.25 -12.51 -19.57
N PHE A 306 -11.98 -12.15 -19.66
CA PHE A 306 -11.06 -12.60 -20.70
C PHE A 306 -10.00 -13.52 -20.11
N TYR A 307 -9.75 -14.65 -20.76
CA TYR A 307 -8.77 -15.64 -20.31
C TYR A 307 -8.06 -16.26 -21.50
N ARG A 308 -6.81 -16.70 -21.32
CA ARG A 308 -6.08 -17.45 -22.36
C ARG A 308 -6.56 -18.90 -22.32
N PRO A 309 -7.19 -19.43 -23.39
CA PRO A 309 -7.67 -20.81 -23.38
C PRO A 309 -6.50 -21.80 -23.42
N LEU A 310 -6.70 -23.00 -22.85
CA LEU A 310 -5.67 -24.05 -22.80
C LEU A 310 -5.49 -24.79 -24.13
N SER A 311 -6.47 -24.68 -25.02
CA SER A 311 -6.50 -25.34 -26.32
C SER A 311 -7.11 -24.41 -27.36
N GLU A 312 -6.69 -24.54 -28.61
CA GLU A 312 -7.33 -23.85 -29.74
C GLU A 312 -8.80 -24.27 -29.81
N SER A 313 -9.71 -23.43 -29.33
CA SER A 313 -11.13 -23.62 -29.56
C SER A 313 -11.49 -23.03 -30.93
N LYS A 314 -12.39 -23.70 -31.65
CA LYS A 314 -13.01 -23.17 -32.88
C LYS A 314 -14.10 -22.14 -32.56
N ASP A 315 -13.91 -21.37 -31.50
CA ASP A 315 -14.88 -20.36 -31.09
C ASP A 315 -14.92 -19.22 -32.10
N TYR A 316 -16.08 -18.56 -32.17
CA TYR A 316 -16.29 -17.43 -33.05
C TYR A 316 -15.33 -16.27 -32.71
N VAL A 317 -14.61 -15.77 -33.70
CA VAL A 317 -13.73 -14.61 -33.53
C VAL A 317 -14.57 -13.34 -33.43
N ILE A 318 -14.35 -12.56 -32.38
CA ILE A 318 -15.04 -11.30 -32.15
C ILE A 318 -14.52 -10.26 -33.17
N GLY A 319 -15.35 -9.96 -34.17
CA GLY A 319 -14.98 -9.02 -35.24
C GLY A 319 -14.99 -7.54 -34.84
N ASP A 320 -15.84 -7.13 -33.90
CA ASP A 320 -15.93 -5.75 -33.39
C ASP A 320 -16.48 -5.74 -31.96
N MET A 321 -15.65 -5.32 -30.99
CA MET A 321 -16.02 -5.26 -29.57
C MET A 321 -17.17 -4.30 -29.29
N CYS A 322 -17.28 -3.19 -30.01
CA CYS A 322 -18.36 -2.23 -29.82
C CYS A 322 -19.72 -2.86 -30.15
N LYS A 323 -19.80 -3.56 -31.29
CA LYS A 323 -21.01 -4.30 -31.70
C LYS A 323 -21.34 -5.40 -30.72
N LEU A 324 -20.33 -6.15 -30.27
CA LEU A 324 -20.53 -7.21 -29.28
C LEU A 324 -21.15 -6.66 -28.00
N VAL A 325 -20.53 -5.64 -27.39
CA VAL A 325 -21.01 -5.02 -26.15
C VAL A 325 -22.44 -4.49 -26.30
N LYS A 326 -22.75 -3.78 -27.40
CA LYS A 326 -24.11 -3.29 -27.69
C LYS A 326 -25.11 -4.45 -27.83
N SER A 327 -24.73 -5.53 -28.52
CA SER A 327 -25.60 -6.70 -28.72
C SER A 327 -25.88 -7.47 -27.42
N LEU A 328 -24.88 -7.59 -26.55
CA LEU A 328 -25.04 -8.23 -25.24
C LEU A 328 -25.93 -7.40 -24.33
N HIS A 329 -25.76 -6.07 -24.35
CA HIS A 329 -26.59 -5.15 -23.58
C HIS A 329 -28.07 -5.20 -23.99
N GLY A 330 -28.37 -5.26 -25.28
CA GLY A 330 -29.75 -5.38 -25.78
C GLY A 330 -30.44 -6.70 -25.41
N ASN A 331 -29.66 -7.76 -25.12
CA ASN A 331 -30.15 -9.12 -24.88
C ASN A 331 -30.13 -9.57 -23.41
N VAL A 332 -29.89 -8.65 -22.46
CA VAL A 332 -29.75 -8.99 -21.02
C VAL A 332 -30.96 -9.76 -20.47
N GLY A 333 -32.16 -9.56 -21.02
CA GLY A 333 -33.38 -10.27 -20.59
C GLY A 333 -33.47 -11.76 -21.00
N ASN A 334 -32.76 -12.20 -22.04
CA ASN A 334 -32.94 -13.53 -22.65
C ASN A 334 -31.77 -14.51 -22.39
N ASN A 335 -30.62 -14.02 -21.92
CA ASN A 335 -29.41 -14.82 -21.78
C ASN A 335 -29.31 -15.49 -20.40
N ARG A 336 -30.08 -16.56 -20.17
CA ARG A 336 -29.94 -17.43 -18.98
C ARG A 336 -28.71 -18.38 -19.01
N ARG A 337 -27.79 -18.23 -19.96
CA ARG A 337 -26.60 -19.10 -20.12
C ARG A 337 -25.32 -18.36 -19.74
N SER A 338 -25.15 -18.13 -18.44
CA SER A 338 -24.11 -17.31 -17.83
C SER A 338 -22.66 -17.85 -17.89
N TYR A 339 -22.41 -18.94 -18.60
CA TYR A 339 -21.08 -19.58 -18.64
C TYR A 339 -20.54 -19.86 -20.03
N GLN A 340 -21.28 -19.48 -21.08
CA GLN A 340 -20.85 -19.77 -22.44
C GLN A 340 -19.79 -18.77 -22.91
N THR A 341 -18.72 -19.29 -23.51
CA THR A 341 -17.75 -18.45 -24.23
C THR A 341 -18.49 -17.74 -25.37
N ILE A 342 -18.40 -16.42 -25.39
CA ILE A 342 -19.08 -15.57 -26.37
C ILE A 342 -18.27 -15.49 -27.66
N GLY A 343 -16.94 -15.61 -27.56
CA GLY A 343 -16.03 -15.63 -28.69
C GLY A 343 -14.58 -15.44 -28.26
N THR A 344 -13.68 -15.29 -29.23
CA THR A 344 -12.25 -15.04 -28.99
C THR A 344 -11.82 -13.68 -29.54
N LEU A 345 -10.97 -12.97 -28.80
CA LEU A 345 -10.27 -11.78 -29.25
C LEU A 345 -8.85 -12.15 -29.68
N GLY A 346 -8.39 -11.59 -30.80
CA GLY A 346 -7.05 -11.84 -31.34
C GLY A 346 -6.99 -13.03 -32.29
N TYR A 347 -5.76 -13.36 -32.73
CA TYR A 347 -5.49 -14.44 -33.71
C TYR A 347 -4.17 -15.14 -33.35
N GLY A 348 -4.05 -16.42 -33.70
CA GLY A 348 -2.84 -17.21 -33.49
C GLY A 348 -2.57 -17.53 -32.02
N ASP A 349 -1.32 -17.44 -31.58
CA ASP A 349 -0.89 -17.64 -30.20
C ASP A 349 -1.32 -16.52 -29.24
N ARG A 350 -1.75 -15.38 -29.79
CA ARG A 350 -2.13 -14.18 -29.06
C ARG A 350 -3.65 -13.99 -29.11
N HIS A 351 -4.37 -14.87 -28.43
CA HIS A 351 -5.82 -14.79 -28.32
C HIS A 351 -6.33 -14.95 -26.89
N PHE A 352 -7.49 -14.34 -26.63
CA PHE A 352 -8.19 -14.37 -25.35
C PHE A 352 -9.65 -14.80 -25.58
N ALA A 353 -10.10 -15.85 -24.91
CA ALA A 353 -11.50 -16.23 -24.89
C ALA A 353 -12.27 -15.26 -23.99
N ALA A 354 -13.44 -14.82 -24.45
CA ALA A 354 -14.33 -13.91 -23.75
C ALA A 354 -15.54 -14.66 -23.19
N ARG A 355 -15.83 -14.47 -21.90
CA ARG A 355 -17.00 -15.04 -21.22
C ARG A 355 -17.80 -13.93 -20.55
N LEU A 356 -19.12 -13.96 -20.72
CA LEU A 356 -20.01 -13.05 -20.00
C LEU A 356 -20.03 -13.46 -18.54
N MET A 357 -19.83 -12.51 -17.63
CA MET A 357 -20.07 -12.77 -16.21
C MET A 357 -21.53 -12.47 -15.88
N GLU A 358 -22.08 -13.17 -14.89
CA GLU A 358 -23.38 -12.79 -14.35
C GLU A 358 -23.31 -11.33 -13.89
N PRO A 359 -24.24 -10.47 -14.33
CA PRO A 359 -24.35 -9.16 -13.72
C PRO A 359 -24.56 -9.40 -12.23
N GLY A 360 -23.77 -8.70 -11.41
CA GLY A 360 -23.94 -8.74 -9.95
C GLY A 360 -25.35 -8.31 -9.55
N MET A 361 -25.62 -8.32 -8.25
CA MET A 361 -26.86 -7.74 -7.73
C MET A 361 -27.06 -6.33 -8.33
N PRO A 362 -28.29 -5.88 -8.60
CA PRO A 362 -28.54 -4.60 -9.27
C PRO A 362 -27.93 -3.38 -8.56
N ASP A 363 -27.53 -3.50 -7.29
CA ASP A 363 -26.87 -2.46 -6.50
C ASP A 363 -25.33 -2.42 -6.65
N ASP A 364 -24.74 -3.37 -7.38
CA ASP A 364 -23.30 -3.50 -7.61
C ASP A 364 -22.80 -2.55 -8.73
N GLU A 365 -23.05 -1.24 -8.59
CA GLU A 365 -22.61 -0.22 -9.56
C GLU A 365 -21.10 0.04 -9.44
N VAL A 366 -20.43 0.15 -10.58
CA VAL A 366 -19.02 0.59 -10.66
C VAL A 366 -19.01 2.11 -10.70
N ILE A 367 -18.42 2.75 -9.69
CA ILE A 367 -18.43 4.20 -9.50
C ILE A 367 -16.99 4.72 -9.58
N SER A 368 -16.75 5.83 -10.28
CA SER A 368 -15.43 6.47 -10.29
C SER A 368 -14.98 6.85 -8.89
N LEU A 369 -13.70 6.63 -8.56
CA LEU A 369 -13.16 7.08 -7.27
C LEU A 369 -13.24 8.60 -7.12
N ASP A 370 -13.21 9.35 -8.23
CA ASP A 370 -13.38 10.80 -8.19
C ASP A 370 -14.78 11.21 -7.71
N GLU A 371 -15.81 10.43 -8.07
CA GLU A 371 -17.18 10.63 -7.55
C GLU A 371 -17.31 10.13 -6.11
N LYS A 372 -16.68 9.00 -5.76
CA LYS A 372 -16.73 8.43 -4.41
C LYS A 372 -15.99 9.28 -3.38
N LEU A 373 -14.97 10.03 -3.81
CA LEU A 373 -14.09 10.84 -2.96
C LEU A 373 -14.29 12.33 -3.29
N PRO A 374 -15.42 12.94 -2.90
CA PRO A 374 -15.75 14.32 -3.29
C PRO A 374 -14.70 15.31 -2.78
N GLU A 375 -14.56 16.43 -3.50
CA GLU A 375 -13.54 17.43 -3.15
C GLU A 375 -13.92 18.32 -1.97
N THR A 376 -15.21 18.60 -1.82
CA THR A 376 -15.71 19.62 -0.89
C THR A 376 -16.06 19.07 0.49
N GLU A 377 -16.16 17.75 0.63
CA GLU A 377 -16.72 17.08 1.81
C GLU A 377 -15.73 16.05 2.38
N ASP A 378 -15.88 15.76 3.67
CA ASP A 378 -15.09 14.71 4.30
C ASP A 378 -15.57 13.38 3.76
N TRP A 379 -14.64 12.48 3.47
CA TRP A 379 -15.00 11.20 2.90
C TRP A 379 -15.72 10.38 3.96
N LEU A 380 -16.96 9.97 3.67
CA LEU A 380 -17.77 9.10 4.53
C LEU A 380 -17.29 7.63 4.54
N LEU A 381 -16.02 7.41 4.18
CA LEU A 381 -15.37 6.11 4.19
C LEU A 381 -14.71 5.83 5.52
N SER A 382 -14.89 4.61 6.02
CA SER A 382 -14.17 4.15 7.20
C SER A 382 -12.65 4.24 6.96
N ARG A 383 -11.89 4.49 8.02
CA ARG A 383 -10.42 4.52 7.93
C ARG A 383 -9.84 3.21 7.38
N GLN A 384 -10.47 2.08 7.70
CA GLN A 384 -10.10 0.76 7.16
C GLN A 384 -10.31 0.72 5.64
N SER A 385 -11.47 1.15 5.14
CA SER A 385 -11.77 1.20 3.71
C SER A 385 -10.77 2.10 2.97
N ARG A 386 -10.45 3.27 3.52
CA ARG A 386 -9.44 4.18 2.94
C ARG A 386 -8.06 3.53 2.85
N HIS A 387 -7.65 2.76 3.85
CA HIS A 387 -6.37 2.04 3.81
C HIS A 387 -6.36 0.86 2.83
N ASP A 388 -7.47 0.14 2.70
CA ASP A 388 -7.57 -0.92 1.68
C ASP A 388 -7.51 -0.31 0.27
N ILE A 389 -8.15 0.85 0.05
CA ILE A 389 -7.98 1.62 -1.20
C ILE A 389 -6.52 2.00 -1.43
N ALA A 390 -5.84 2.53 -0.41
CA ALA A 390 -4.42 2.90 -0.51
C ALA A 390 -3.53 1.72 -0.93
N GLN A 391 -3.74 0.55 -0.31
CA GLN A 391 -3.00 -0.66 -0.64
C GLN A 391 -3.26 -1.12 -2.08
N ARG A 392 -4.52 -1.12 -2.52
CA ARG A 392 -4.90 -1.54 -3.87
C ARG A 392 -4.43 -0.57 -4.95
N LEU A 393 -4.38 0.73 -4.67
CA LEU A 393 -3.76 1.71 -5.56
C LEU A 393 -2.27 1.47 -5.69
N ALA A 394 -1.56 1.25 -4.58
CA ALA A 394 -0.14 0.91 -4.62
C ALA A 394 0.12 -0.37 -5.44
N LEU A 395 -0.73 -1.40 -5.27
CA LEU A 395 -0.69 -2.61 -6.08
C LEU A 395 -0.92 -2.31 -7.57
N ALA A 396 -1.89 -1.47 -7.90
CA ALA A 396 -2.15 -1.05 -9.27
C ALA A 396 -0.93 -0.37 -9.91
N ILE A 397 -0.25 0.49 -9.15
CA ILE A 397 0.97 1.15 -9.64
C ILE A 397 2.05 0.10 -9.93
N VAL A 398 2.31 -0.83 -9.02
CA VAL A 398 3.29 -1.93 -9.21
C VAL A 398 2.95 -2.80 -10.43
N GLN A 399 1.67 -3.06 -10.66
CA GLN A 399 1.23 -3.94 -11.74
C GLN A 399 1.18 -3.25 -13.11
N PHE A 400 0.80 -1.98 -13.16
CA PHE A 400 0.45 -1.30 -14.41
C PHE A 400 1.46 -0.23 -14.85
N TRP A 401 2.47 0.14 -14.05
CA TRP A 401 3.37 1.28 -14.36
C TRP A 401 4.00 1.27 -15.76
N SER A 402 4.30 0.10 -16.32
CA SER A 402 4.89 -0.05 -17.65
C SER A 402 3.86 -0.45 -18.71
N THR A 403 2.57 -0.19 -18.46
CA THR A 403 1.47 -0.58 -19.34
C THR A 403 0.73 0.64 -19.88
N SER A 404 0.00 0.47 -20.97
CA SER A 404 -0.87 1.50 -21.54
C SER A 404 -2.12 1.80 -20.71
N TRP A 405 -2.37 1.05 -19.63
CA TRP A 405 -3.56 1.22 -18.80
C TRP A 405 -3.47 2.40 -17.83
N ILE A 406 -2.26 2.77 -17.40
CA ILE A 406 -2.04 3.90 -16.50
C ILE A 406 -1.14 4.94 -17.15
N GLU A 407 -1.57 6.19 -17.05
CA GLU A 407 -0.76 7.33 -17.49
C GLU A 407 0.13 7.83 -16.36
N ARG A 408 1.25 8.47 -16.71
CA ARG A 408 2.20 9.02 -15.72
C ARG A 408 1.55 10.08 -14.82
N TRP A 409 0.57 10.80 -15.33
CA TRP A 409 -0.16 11.89 -14.64
C TRP A 409 -1.59 11.47 -14.25
N TRP A 410 -1.77 10.20 -13.86
CA TRP A 410 -3.07 9.69 -13.45
C TRP A 410 -3.73 10.54 -12.36
N THR A 411 -5.04 10.44 -12.31
CA THR A 411 -5.94 11.09 -11.37
C THR A 411 -6.94 10.08 -10.83
N TRP A 412 -7.75 10.48 -9.87
CA TRP A 412 -8.82 9.64 -9.32
C TRP A 412 -9.86 9.18 -10.34
N LYS A 413 -9.98 9.87 -11.48
CA LYS A 413 -10.85 9.47 -12.60
C LYS A 413 -10.34 8.25 -13.36
N ASN A 414 -9.05 7.92 -13.21
CA ASN A 414 -8.45 6.73 -13.81
C ASN A 414 -8.71 5.47 -12.97
N PHE A 415 -9.47 5.59 -11.89
CA PHE A 415 -9.82 4.48 -11.02
C PHE A 415 -11.31 4.49 -10.72
N SER A 416 -11.89 3.30 -10.66
CA SER A 416 -13.27 3.09 -10.24
C SER A 416 -13.33 2.03 -9.14
N ILE A 417 -14.39 2.05 -8.36
CA ILE A 417 -14.65 1.14 -7.26
C ILE A 417 -16.00 0.47 -7.45
N LYS A 418 -16.07 -0.82 -7.15
CA LYS A 418 -17.31 -1.58 -7.06
C LYS A 418 -17.47 -2.09 -5.65
N GLU A 419 -18.56 -1.75 -4.98
CA GLU A 419 -18.82 -2.18 -3.60
C GLU A 419 -19.71 -3.41 -3.62
N HIS A 420 -19.26 -4.50 -3.00
CA HIS A 420 -20.04 -5.73 -2.79
C HIS A 420 -20.67 -5.79 -1.39
N GLY A 421 -20.37 -4.78 -0.56
CA GLY A 421 -20.84 -4.65 0.81
C GLY A 421 -20.05 -3.58 1.55
N PRO A 422 -20.30 -3.40 2.86
CA PRO A 422 -19.68 -2.33 3.64
C PRO A 422 -18.17 -2.46 3.84
N ARG A 423 -17.60 -3.63 3.55
CA ARG A 423 -16.18 -3.95 3.76
C ARG A 423 -15.50 -4.63 2.58
N ASP A 424 -16.27 -4.90 1.52
CA ASP A 424 -15.74 -5.60 0.36
C ASP A 424 -15.97 -4.74 -0.87
N PHE A 425 -14.88 -4.40 -1.53
CA PHE A 425 -14.91 -3.65 -2.76
C PHE A 425 -13.80 -4.12 -3.67
N GLU A 426 -13.98 -3.89 -4.97
CA GLU A 426 -12.98 -4.11 -6.01
C GLU A 426 -12.57 -2.76 -6.59
N ILE A 427 -11.29 -2.60 -6.91
CA ILE A 427 -10.81 -1.40 -7.61
C ILE A 427 -10.47 -1.79 -9.03
N PHE A 428 -10.84 -0.91 -9.93
CA PHE A 428 -10.62 -1.02 -11.36
C PHE A 428 -9.80 0.15 -11.86
N MET A 429 -9.03 -0.11 -12.90
CA MET A 429 -8.36 0.90 -13.70
C MET A 429 -9.26 1.32 -14.85
N THR A 430 -9.66 2.59 -14.86
CA THR A 430 -10.56 3.18 -15.84
C THR A 430 -9.78 3.77 -17.00
N ARG A 431 -10.12 3.37 -18.21
CA ARG A 431 -9.52 3.86 -19.45
C ARG A 431 -10.58 4.09 -20.52
N THR A 432 -10.35 5.08 -21.37
CA THR A 432 -11.16 5.30 -22.57
C THR A 432 -10.40 4.74 -23.78
N ILE A 433 -10.97 3.72 -24.43
CA ILE A 433 -10.42 3.13 -25.65
C ILE A 433 -11.00 3.86 -26.87
N LEU A 434 -10.13 4.38 -27.72
CA LEU A 434 -10.50 4.98 -29.00
C LEU A 434 -10.34 3.93 -30.11
N ALA A 435 -11.34 3.84 -30.99
CA ALA A 435 -11.21 3.05 -32.21
C ALA A 435 -9.99 3.53 -33.02
N PRO A 436 -9.24 2.65 -33.71
CA PRO A 436 -8.02 3.02 -34.45
C PRO A 436 -8.23 4.16 -35.44
N ASN A 437 -9.41 4.22 -36.08
CA ASN A 437 -9.78 5.24 -37.06
C ASN A 437 -10.11 6.61 -36.45
N CYS A 438 -10.23 6.70 -35.12
CA CYS A 438 -10.65 7.90 -34.40
C CYS A 438 -9.53 8.49 -33.53
N ARG A 439 -8.27 8.06 -33.71
CA ARG A 439 -7.11 8.62 -32.99
C ARG A 439 -6.81 10.05 -33.46
N GLY A 440 -7.58 11.01 -32.95
CA GLY A 440 -7.22 12.43 -32.98
C GLY A 440 -6.02 12.69 -32.07
N LYS A 441 -5.17 13.68 -32.43
CA LYS A 441 -3.97 14.08 -31.66
C LYS A 441 -4.34 14.87 -30.38
N ALA A 442 -5.20 14.32 -29.53
CA ALA A 442 -5.47 14.88 -28.22
C ALA A 442 -4.42 14.35 -27.22
N THR A 443 -3.21 14.88 -27.28
CA THR A 443 -2.24 14.71 -26.17
C THR A 443 -2.46 15.87 -25.21
N GLU A 444 -3.10 15.60 -24.07
CA GLU A 444 -3.10 16.56 -22.96
C GLU A 444 -1.62 16.84 -22.61
N LYS A 445 -1.25 18.12 -22.66
CA LYS A 445 0.11 18.52 -22.28
C LYS A 445 0.16 18.51 -20.75
N PRO A 446 1.09 17.77 -20.12
CA PRO A 446 1.20 17.78 -18.67
C PRO A 446 1.58 19.18 -18.19
N ALA A 447 1.16 19.50 -16.96
CA ALA A 447 1.58 20.73 -16.28
C ALA A 447 3.11 20.84 -16.25
N VAL A 448 3.62 22.07 -16.30
CA VAL A 448 5.07 22.35 -16.42
C VAL A 448 5.87 21.77 -15.26
N ILE A 449 5.30 21.71 -14.05
CA ILE A 449 5.96 21.15 -12.86
C ILE A 449 6.42 19.70 -13.06
N TRP A 450 5.66 18.90 -13.82
CA TRP A 450 6.00 17.50 -14.07
C TRP A 450 7.26 17.32 -14.93
N LYS A 451 7.75 18.39 -15.56
CA LYS A 451 9.06 18.37 -16.23
C LYS A 451 10.23 18.45 -15.24
N SER A 452 9.99 19.00 -14.06
CA SER A 452 11.00 19.18 -13.00
C SER A 452 10.97 18.04 -11.99
N LEU A 453 9.83 17.37 -11.84
CA LEU A 453 9.66 16.25 -10.93
C LEU A 453 10.04 14.93 -11.63
N ARG A 454 10.73 14.03 -10.89
CA ARG A 454 11.33 12.81 -11.47
C ARG A 454 10.29 11.77 -11.83
N GLU A 455 9.41 11.41 -10.90
CA GLU A 455 8.50 10.28 -11.05
C GLU A 455 7.06 10.70 -10.73
N PRO A 456 6.35 11.31 -11.71
CA PRO A 456 4.97 11.74 -11.53
C PRO A 456 4.04 10.63 -11.01
N LEU A 457 4.27 9.39 -11.43
CA LEU A 457 3.49 8.21 -11.05
C LEU A 457 3.50 7.97 -9.53
N LEU A 458 4.70 8.01 -8.91
CA LEU A 458 4.88 7.81 -7.48
C LEU A 458 4.47 9.02 -6.66
N ILE A 459 4.72 10.24 -7.16
CA ILE A 459 4.31 11.47 -6.49
C ILE A 459 2.78 11.52 -6.38
N ARG A 460 2.07 11.17 -7.46
CA ARG A 460 0.59 11.05 -7.47
C ARG A 460 0.10 9.98 -6.49
N LEU A 461 0.82 8.86 -6.37
CA LEU A 461 0.53 7.88 -5.31
C LEU A 461 0.73 8.49 -3.93
N GLY A 462 1.80 9.23 -3.69
CA GLY A 462 2.03 9.97 -2.44
C GLY A 462 0.89 10.93 -2.08
N PHE A 463 0.39 11.69 -3.07
CA PHE A 463 -0.79 12.53 -2.90
C PHE A 463 -2.00 11.71 -2.49
N ALA A 464 -2.29 10.63 -3.21
CA ALA A 464 -3.43 9.76 -2.90
C ALA A 464 -3.35 9.17 -1.50
N LEU A 465 -2.16 8.74 -1.07
CA LEU A 465 -1.93 8.18 0.25
C LEU A 465 -2.16 9.22 1.36
N ILE A 466 -1.77 10.47 1.15
CA ILE A 466 -2.08 11.57 2.10
C ILE A 466 -3.59 11.81 2.15
N GLU A 467 -4.25 11.96 1.00
CA GLU A 467 -5.68 12.21 0.97
C GLU A 467 -6.47 11.06 1.63
N LEU A 468 -6.07 9.80 1.39
CA LEU A 468 -6.63 8.61 2.04
C LEU A 468 -6.33 8.51 3.52
N ALA A 469 -5.19 8.98 4.00
CA ALA A 469 -4.89 9.06 5.43
C ALA A 469 -5.77 10.12 6.12
N MET A 470 -5.89 11.30 5.50
CA MET A 470 -6.60 12.45 6.07
C MET A 470 -8.12 12.42 5.85
N GLY A 471 -8.59 11.66 4.86
CA GLY A 471 -10.01 11.51 4.54
C GLY A 471 -10.59 12.70 3.77
N MET A 472 -9.75 13.43 3.05
CA MET A 472 -10.13 14.63 2.28
C MET A 472 -9.03 14.98 1.25
N ARG A 473 -9.37 15.82 0.27
CA ARG A 473 -8.44 16.28 -0.78
C ARG A 473 -7.34 17.21 -0.26
N LEU A 474 -6.19 17.22 -0.94
CA LEU A 474 -5.09 18.16 -0.68
C LEU A 474 -5.51 19.62 -0.80
N SER A 475 -6.32 19.95 -1.82
CA SER A 475 -6.88 21.30 -2.00
C SER A 475 -7.63 21.80 -0.76
N ARG A 476 -8.38 20.91 -0.10
CA ARG A 476 -9.13 21.23 1.11
C ARG A 476 -8.26 21.29 2.37
N LEU A 477 -7.26 20.41 2.47
CA LEU A 477 -6.26 20.48 3.53
C LEU A 477 -5.53 21.83 3.53
N ARG A 478 -5.16 22.32 2.34
CA ARG A 478 -4.55 23.64 2.13
C ARG A 478 -5.42 24.76 2.68
N THR A 479 -6.73 24.75 2.38
CA THR A 479 -7.67 25.75 2.90
C THR A 479 -7.77 25.70 4.42
N LYS A 480 -7.82 24.50 5.02
CA LYS A 480 -7.88 24.32 6.48
C LYS A 480 -6.63 24.85 7.18
N GLN A 481 -5.45 24.68 6.58
CA GLN A 481 -4.18 25.14 7.13
C GLN A 481 -3.98 26.66 6.96
N MET A 482 -4.46 27.24 5.85
CA MET A 482 -4.42 28.70 5.64
C MET A 482 -5.19 29.49 6.68
N TYR A 483 -6.27 28.95 7.25
CA TYR A 483 -6.95 29.62 8.39
C TYR A 483 -6.08 29.73 9.65
N SER A 484 -4.94 29.02 9.71
CA SER A 484 -3.99 29.06 10.82
C SER A 484 -2.72 29.87 10.52
N SER A 485 -2.47 30.29 9.29
CA SER A 485 -1.22 30.94 8.85
C SER A 485 -1.51 32.23 8.10
N VAL A 486 -0.87 33.32 8.51
CA VAL A 486 -1.04 34.68 7.96
C VAL A 486 -0.89 34.68 6.45
N VAL A 487 -1.88 35.28 5.76
CA VAL A 487 -2.00 35.33 4.29
C VAL A 487 -0.81 36.09 3.71
N VAL A 488 0.03 35.41 2.93
CA VAL A 488 1.00 36.06 2.03
C VAL A 488 0.32 36.16 0.66
N GLU A 489 0.27 37.38 0.13
CA GLU A 489 -0.42 37.70 -1.13
C GLU A 489 0.21 37.00 -2.35
N ASP A 490 -0.68 36.71 -3.30
CA ASP A 490 -0.57 35.82 -4.45
C ASP A 490 0.39 36.37 -5.54
N ILE A 491 1.65 35.93 -5.51
CA ILE A 491 2.62 36.23 -6.58
C ILE A 491 2.55 35.12 -7.64
N GLY A 492 1.65 35.29 -8.61
CA GLY A 492 1.61 34.54 -9.87
C GLY A 492 0.74 33.27 -9.87
N GLU A 493 0.15 32.94 -11.02
CA GLU A 493 -0.73 31.78 -11.23
C GLU A 493 0.06 30.46 -11.16
N ILE A 494 0.44 30.05 -9.94
CA ILE A 494 1.08 28.76 -9.68
C ILE A 494 0.09 27.64 -10.03
N SER A 495 0.56 26.62 -10.76
CA SER A 495 -0.23 25.44 -11.12
C SER A 495 -0.78 24.73 -9.88
N GLU A 496 -2.03 24.26 -9.91
CA GLU A 496 -2.61 23.51 -8.77
C GLU A 496 -1.79 22.27 -8.41
N ASP A 497 -1.17 21.60 -9.38
CA ASP A 497 -0.28 20.46 -9.10
C ASP A 497 0.94 20.86 -8.27
N ALA A 498 1.45 22.08 -8.45
CA ALA A 498 2.56 22.61 -7.64
C ALA A 498 2.10 22.91 -6.22
N LYS A 499 0.93 23.53 -6.06
CA LYS A 499 0.36 23.78 -4.74
C LYS A 499 0.05 22.49 -3.98
N ASP A 500 -0.44 21.46 -4.69
CA ASP A 500 -0.68 20.13 -4.12
C ASP A 500 0.64 19.45 -3.70
N TYR A 501 1.70 19.58 -4.50
CA TYR A 501 3.03 19.09 -4.14
C TYR A 501 3.58 19.79 -2.89
N ASP A 502 3.54 21.12 -2.84
CA ASP A 502 4.03 21.90 -1.70
C ASP A 502 3.23 21.58 -0.41
N THR A 503 1.90 21.43 -0.54
CA THR A 503 1.04 21.01 0.57
C THR A 503 1.42 19.61 1.06
N ALA A 504 1.63 18.66 0.15
CA ALA A 504 2.02 17.30 0.49
C ALA A 504 3.38 17.24 1.20
N MET A 505 4.37 18.01 0.72
CA MET A 505 5.69 18.12 1.35
C MET A 505 5.61 18.76 2.74
N THR A 506 4.79 19.79 2.91
CA THR A 506 4.57 20.45 4.22
C THR A 506 3.99 19.46 5.24
N ILE A 507 2.96 18.69 4.84
CA ILE A 507 2.35 17.65 5.68
C ILE A 507 3.40 16.60 6.08
N LEU A 508 4.25 16.21 5.13
CA LEU A 508 5.32 15.25 5.36
C LEU A 508 6.35 15.77 6.37
N GLU A 509 6.86 16.99 6.19
CA GLU A 509 7.87 17.60 7.06
C GLU A 509 7.36 17.81 8.49
N GLN A 510 6.08 18.13 8.64
CA GLN A 510 5.41 18.27 9.94
C GLN A 510 5.11 16.93 10.61
N LYS A 511 5.40 15.79 9.97
CA LYS A 511 5.16 14.42 10.47
C LYS A 511 3.70 14.14 10.85
N VAL A 512 2.74 14.84 10.24
CA VAL A 512 1.31 14.71 10.56
C VAL A 512 0.81 13.26 10.37
N LEU A 513 1.27 12.55 9.34
CA LEU A 513 0.82 11.17 9.08
C LEU A 513 1.40 10.17 10.07
N GLN A 514 2.53 10.47 10.70
CA GLN A 514 3.08 9.64 11.76
C GLN A 514 2.14 9.61 12.97
N ASP A 515 1.62 10.78 13.34
CA ASP A 515 0.72 10.96 14.48
C ASP A 515 -0.69 10.46 14.15
N GLU A 516 -1.18 10.72 12.94
CA GLU A 516 -2.52 10.31 12.50
C GLU A 516 -2.61 8.81 12.18
N VAL A 517 -1.59 8.28 11.49
CA VAL A 517 -1.61 6.91 10.94
C VAL A 517 -0.58 6.00 11.59
N SER A 518 0.68 6.16 11.21
CA SER A 518 1.83 5.45 11.78
C SER A 518 3.12 5.94 11.14
N LEU A 519 4.24 5.73 11.83
CA LEU A 519 5.57 5.97 11.26
C LEU A 519 5.79 5.21 9.95
N ALA A 520 5.35 3.94 9.87
CA ALA A 520 5.51 3.14 8.65
C ALA A 520 4.76 3.75 7.46
N TYR A 521 3.55 4.25 7.67
CA TYR A 521 2.77 4.91 6.62
C TYR A 521 3.43 6.22 6.17
N GLN A 522 3.90 7.04 7.13
CA GLN A 522 4.68 8.25 6.85
C GLN A 522 5.91 7.95 5.97
N THR A 523 6.69 6.92 6.31
CA THR A 523 7.87 6.52 5.53
C THR A 523 7.51 6.09 4.10
N VAL A 524 6.38 5.41 3.91
CA VAL A 524 5.90 5.05 2.56
C VAL A 524 5.55 6.32 1.76
N VAL A 525 4.85 7.27 2.36
CA VAL A 525 4.51 8.54 1.68
C VAL A 525 5.77 9.33 1.35
N GLU A 526 6.75 9.37 2.25
CA GLU A 526 8.06 9.99 2.01
C GLU A 526 8.77 9.36 0.81
N ALA A 527 8.80 8.03 0.74
CA ALA A 527 9.39 7.30 -0.37
C ALA A 527 8.69 7.62 -1.71
N CYS A 528 7.37 7.74 -1.71
CA CYS A 528 6.59 8.12 -2.89
C CYS A 528 6.88 9.56 -3.35
N LEU A 529 6.89 10.53 -2.43
CA LEU A 529 7.06 11.96 -2.76
C LEU A 529 8.49 12.29 -3.16
N ARG A 530 9.48 11.76 -2.43
CA ARG A 530 10.91 11.98 -2.74
C ARG A 530 11.44 11.06 -3.83
N CYS A 531 10.71 9.99 -4.16
CA CYS A 531 11.10 8.97 -5.13
C CYS A 531 12.45 8.32 -4.75
N GLU A 532 12.72 8.18 -3.46
CA GLU A 532 13.95 7.62 -2.92
C GLU A 532 13.71 6.94 -1.57
N VAL A 533 14.54 5.94 -1.25
CA VAL A 533 14.49 5.22 0.03
C VAL A 533 15.90 5.15 0.59
N VAL A 534 16.08 5.60 1.83
CA VAL A 534 17.37 5.56 2.52
C VAL A 534 17.52 4.22 3.24
N ARG A 535 18.53 3.43 2.85
CA ARG A 535 18.94 2.20 3.54
C ARG A 535 20.27 2.38 4.25
N GLU A 536 20.64 1.42 5.07
CA GLU A 536 21.99 1.31 5.65
C GLU A 536 23.08 1.27 4.57
N THR A 537 22.76 0.71 3.39
CA THR A 537 23.67 0.62 2.24
C THR A 537 23.70 1.89 1.38
N GLY A 538 22.89 2.90 1.70
CA GLY A 538 22.76 4.13 0.93
C GLY A 538 21.33 4.41 0.45
N ALA A 539 21.15 5.56 -0.21
CA ALA A 539 19.88 5.94 -0.81
C ALA A 539 19.67 5.25 -2.17
N ILE A 540 18.47 4.71 -2.38
CA ILE A 540 18.05 4.07 -3.63
C ILE A 540 16.97 4.93 -4.25
N SER A 541 17.13 5.30 -5.51
CA SER A 541 16.10 6.04 -6.25
C SER A 541 15.06 5.07 -6.81
N LEU A 542 13.79 5.35 -6.54
CA LEU A 542 12.65 4.62 -7.09
C LEU A 542 12.28 5.22 -8.45
N THR A 543 12.95 4.81 -9.53
CA THR A 543 12.66 5.32 -10.88
C THR A 543 11.97 4.29 -11.75
N THR A 544 10.93 4.69 -12.49
CA THR A 544 10.23 3.82 -13.47
C THR A 544 11.15 3.33 -14.59
N THR A 545 12.34 3.93 -14.76
CA THR A 545 13.31 3.46 -15.75
C THR A 545 14.20 2.31 -15.27
N ALA A 546 14.25 2.06 -13.96
CA ALA A 546 15.06 0.99 -13.38
C ALA A 546 14.38 -0.36 -13.55
N SER A 547 15.16 -1.40 -13.89
CA SER A 547 14.66 -2.78 -13.94
C SER A 547 14.22 -3.30 -12.56
N SER A 548 14.76 -2.75 -11.48
CA SER A 548 14.39 -3.09 -10.11
C SER A 548 13.14 -2.35 -9.61
N PHE A 549 12.57 -1.43 -10.40
CA PHE A 549 11.47 -0.57 -9.95
C PHE A 549 10.31 -1.35 -9.32
N GLN A 550 9.87 -2.42 -9.98
CA GLN A 550 8.77 -3.24 -9.48
C GLN A 550 9.09 -3.85 -8.11
N GLU A 551 10.27 -4.46 -7.97
CA GLU A 551 10.70 -5.09 -6.71
C GLU A 551 10.92 -4.05 -5.60
N ASP A 552 11.46 -2.89 -5.96
CA ASP A 552 11.72 -1.79 -5.03
C ASP A 552 10.41 -1.19 -4.51
N VAL A 553 9.45 -0.88 -5.39
CA VAL A 553 8.13 -0.38 -4.97
C VAL A 553 7.34 -1.45 -4.20
N GLU A 554 7.40 -2.72 -4.61
CA GLU A 554 6.76 -3.80 -3.86
C GLU A 554 7.29 -3.89 -2.43
N ARG A 555 8.61 -3.87 -2.27
CA ARG A 555 9.27 -4.01 -0.95
C ARG A 555 9.14 -2.78 -0.07
N GLU A 556 9.29 -1.58 -0.64
CA GLU A 556 9.39 -0.35 0.14
C GLU A 556 8.07 0.40 0.30
N ILE A 557 7.08 0.15 -0.58
CA ILE A 557 5.78 0.83 -0.56
C ILE A 557 4.66 -0.18 -0.25
N LEU A 558 4.51 -1.22 -1.08
CA LEU A 558 3.36 -2.11 -0.98
C LEU A 558 3.39 -3.00 0.27
N GLN A 559 4.53 -3.64 0.56
CA GLN A 559 4.68 -4.53 1.71
C GLN A 559 4.49 -3.80 3.06
N PRO A 560 5.04 -2.60 3.29
CA PRO A 560 4.79 -1.86 4.52
C PRO A 560 3.32 -1.45 4.68
N LEU A 561 2.65 -1.00 3.61
CA LEU A 561 1.21 -0.70 3.62
C LEU A 561 0.40 -1.94 3.98
N ALA A 562 0.67 -3.06 3.32
CA ALA A 562 0.01 -4.33 3.59
C ALA A 562 0.24 -4.77 5.04
N LYS A 563 1.50 -4.75 5.51
CA LYS A 563 1.85 -5.11 6.89
C LYS A 563 1.12 -4.24 7.89
N HIS A 564 1.09 -2.93 7.69
CA HIS A 564 0.37 -1.99 8.56
C HIS A 564 -1.13 -2.30 8.59
N TYR A 565 -1.73 -2.59 7.42
CA TYR A 565 -3.13 -2.96 7.33
C TYR A 565 -3.44 -4.21 8.15
N HIS A 566 -2.65 -5.27 7.97
CA HIS A 566 -2.83 -6.53 8.68
C HIS A 566 -2.61 -6.38 10.19
N THR A 567 -1.61 -5.62 10.63
CA THR A 567 -1.39 -5.40 12.07
C THR A 567 -2.51 -4.63 12.73
N THR A 568 -3.16 -3.72 12.00
CA THR A 568 -4.18 -2.82 12.57
C THR A 568 -5.59 -3.43 12.48
N TRP A 569 -5.90 -4.17 11.40
CA TRP A 569 -7.25 -4.67 11.12
C TRP A 569 -7.35 -6.18 10.87
N GLY A 570 -6.24 -6.90 10.72
CA GLY A 570 -6.23 -8.33 10.34
C GLY A 570 -6.49 -9.33 11.47
N GLY A 571 -6.65 -8.86 12.71
CA GLY A 571 -6.84 -9.71 13.90
C GLY A 571 -8.30 -9.88 14.37
N ARG A 572 -9.30 -9.67 13.51
CA ARG A 572 -10.72 -9.80 13.88
C ARG A 572 -11.44 -10.90 13.13
#